data_AF-A0A5E4P6M9-F1
#
_entry.id   AF-A0A5E4P6M9-F1
#
_cell.length_a   1.000
_cell.length_b   1.000
_cell.length_c   1.000
_cell.angle_alpha   90.00
_cell.angle_beta   90.00
_cell.angle_gamma   90.00
#
_symmetry.space_group_name_H-M   'P 1'
#
loop_
_entity.id
_entity.type
_entity.pdbx_description
1 polymer ?
#
loop_
_entity_poly.entity_id
_entity_poly.type
_entity_poly.pdbx_seq_one_letter_code
_entity_poly.pdbx_strand_id
1 'polypeptide(L)'
;MAAATAHQIAVTTDEPTSLGVVQNGSKRQLKVELAEGLSTRGAGALYAMDQVLRRAGADRVDESASKKLRSILLDNADDLVFRAKILARHTGRTTVTAADIKLAKKQSE
;
A
#
# COMPACT_ATOMS: atom_id res chain seq x y z
N MET A 1 54.88 20.54 -19.14
CA MET A 1 54.33 19.36 -18.44
C MET A 1 52.84 19.62 -18.18
N ALA A 2 52.02 18.63 -18.56
CA ALA A 2 50.59 18.41 -18.31
C ALA A 2 49.58 19.49 -18.77
N ALA A 3 48.92 19.17 -19.88
CA ALA A 3 47.77 19.85 -20.46
C ALA A 3 46.47 19.52 -19.69
N ALA A 4 45.56 20.50 -19.69
CA ALA A 4 44.16 20.30 -19.34
C ALA A 4 43.47 19.38 -20.35
N THR A 5 42.64 18.44 -19.89
CA THR A 5 41.68 17.71 -20.73
C THR A 5 40.44 17.43 -19.91
N ALA A 6 39.33 18.03 -20.35
CA ALA A 6 37.97 17.72 -19.94
C ALA A 6 37.37 16.62 -20.84
N HIS A 7 36.20 16.13 -20.43
CA HIS A 7 35.17 15.37 -21.17
C HIS A 7 35.19 13.83 -21.13
N GLN A 8 34.18 13.27 -20.43
CA GLN A 8 33.06 12.43 -20.95
C GLN A 8 32.35 11.78 -19.74
N ILE A 9 31.15 12.20 -19.34
CA ILE A 9 29.82 11.67 -19.73
C ILE A 9 29.80 10.15 -19.93
N ALA A 10 29.25 9.44 -18.95
CA ALA A 10 28.63 8.13 -19.15
C ALA A 10 27.26 8.13 -18.44
N VAL A 11 26.24 8.49 -19.22
CA VAL A 11 24.86 8.12 -18.99
C VAL A 11 24.78 6.59 -19.14
N THR A 12 24.30 5.89 -18.11
CA THR A 12 23.86 4.49 -18.21
C THR A 12 22.66 4.35 -17.26
N THR A 13 21.50 4.72 -17.81
CA THR A 13 20.32 3.86 -17.96
C THR A 13 19.79 3.29 -16.66
N ASP A 14 18.70 3.91 -16.20
CA ASP A 14 17.63 3.24 -15.45
C ASP A 14 17.35 1.88 -16.10
N GLU A 15 17.73 0.80 -15.43
CA GLU A 15 17.21 -0.53 -15.69
C GLU A 15 15.98 -0.73 -14.81
N PRO A 16 14.73 -0.50 -15.28
CA PRO A 16 13.60 -1.08 -14.60
C PRO A 16 13.64 -2.58 -14.87
N THR A 17 14.25 -3.34 -13.96
CA THR A 17 14.15 -4.79 -13.90
C THR A 17 12.66 -5.15 -13.95
N SER A 18 12.23 -5.56 -15.14
CA SER A 18 10.86 -5.94 -15.42
C SER A 18 10.66 -7.35 -14.88
N LEU A 19 10.59 -7.49 -13.55
CA LEU A 19 10.23 -8.76 -12.92
C LEU A 19 8.77 -9.06 -13.25
N GLY A 20 8.57 -10.24 -13.84
CA GLY A 20 7.32 -10.82 -14.32
C GLY A 20 6.09 -10.42 -13.51
N VAL A 21 5.25 -9.64 -14.14
CA VAL A 21 4.00 -9.14 -13.60
C VAL A 21 2.93 -10.24 -13.76
N VAL A 22 2.92 -11.22 -12.85
CA VAL A 22 1.80 -12.17 -12.67
C VAL A 22 0.62 -11.39 -12.08
N GLN A 23 -0.16 -10.71 -12.93
CA GLN A 23 -1.32 -9.91 -12.49
C GLN A 23 -2.61 -10.63 -12.84
N ASN A 24 -2.93 -11.69 -12.11
CA ASN A 24 -4.29 -12.20 -12.09
C ASN A 24 -4.86 -12.22 -10.67
N GLY A 25 -4.81 -11.06 -10.01
CA GLY A 25 -5.41 -10.86 -8.69
C GLY A 25 -6.89 -10.52 -8.80
N SER A 26 -7.75 -11.54 -8.84
CA SER A 26 -9.20 -11.40 -8.64
C SER A 26 -9.47 -10.73 -7.28
N LYS A 27 -10.57 -9.95 -7.11
CA LYS A 27 -10.93 -9.28 -5.81
C LYS A 27 -10.79 -10.22 -4.60
N ARG A 28 -11.14 -11.50 -4.79
CA ARG A 28 -11.01 -12.55 -3.76
C ARG A 28 -9.56 -12.79 -3.31
N GLN A 29 -8.59 -12.72 -4.22
CA GLN A 29 -7.16 -12.90 -3.90
C GLN A 29 -6.59 -11.71 -3.12
N LEU A 30 -7.00 -10.47 -3.45
CA LEU A 30 -6.60 -9.28 -2.70
C LEU A 30 -7.07 -9.33 -1.24
N LYS A 31 -8.32 -9.78 -1.01
CA LYS A 31 -8.87 -9.95 0.34
C LYS A 31 -8.07 -10.96 1.18
N VAL A 32 -7.65 -12.08 0.58
CA VAL A 32 -6.84 -13.11 1.25
C VAL A 32 -5.46 -12.57 1.59
N GLU A 33 -4.80 -11.90 0.64
CA GLU A 33 -3.44 -11.36 0.80
C GLU A 33 -3.39 -10.20 1.83
N LEU A 34 -4.40 -9.32 1.86
CA LEU A 34 -4.55 -8.24 2.84
C LEU A 34 -4.83 -8.76 4.27
N ALA A 35 -5.65 -9.80 4.39
CA ALA A 35 -5.97 -10.41 5.68
C ALA A 35 -4.76 -11.13 6.29
N GLU A 36 -4.03 -11.90 5.47
CA GLU A 36 -2.86 -12.67 5.89
C GLU A 36 -1.61 -11.80 6.13
N GLY A 37 -1.35 -10.82 5.26
CA GLY A 37 -0.14 -9.98 5.32
C GLY A 37 -0.06 -9.09 6.56
N LEU A 38 -1.19 -8.55 7.02
CA LEU A 38 -1.25 -7.74 8.25
C LEU A 38 -1.44 -8.58 9.52
N SER A 39 -1.73 -9.88 9.41
CA SER A 39 -1.73 -10.81 10.57
C SER A 39 -0.32 -11.29 10.90
N THR A 40 0.57 -11.30 9.91
CA THR A 40 1.92 -11.90 10.00
C THR A 40 3.02 -10.83 10.17
N ARG A 41 2.79 -9.58 9.74
CA ARG A 41 3.75 -8.47 9.94
C ARG A 41 3.50 -7.71 11.26
N GLY A 42 3.96 -8.31 12.36
CA GLY A 42 4.44 -7.62 13.57
C GLY A 42 3.40 -6.98 14.50
N ALA A 43 3.69 -7.04 15.81
CA ALA A 43 2.89 -6.46 16.90
C ALA A 43 2.50 -4.97 16.72
N GLY A 44 3.18 -4.23 15.83
CA GLY A 44 2.92 -2.81 15.56
C GLY A 44 1.53 -2.49 15.01
N ALA A 45 0.90 -3.38 14.24
CA ALA A 45 -0.44 -3.11 13.69
C ALA A 45 -1.51 -3.11 14.79
N LEU A 46 -1.44 -4.04 15.74
CA LEU A 46 -2.38 -4.10 16.87
C LEU A 46 -2.15 -2.95 17.85
N TYR A 47 -0.89 -2.57 18.06
CA TYR A 47 -0.55 -1.39 18.85
C TYR A 47 -1.13 -0.10 18.25
N ALA A 48 -1.07 0.08 16.93
CA ALA A 48 -1.67 1.23 16.27
C ALA A 48 -3.19 1.28 16.47
N MET A 49 -3.88 0.14 16.40
CA MET A 49 -5.32 0.07 16.66
C MET A 49 -5.67 0.38 18.12
N ASP A 50 -4.89 -0.14 19.07
CA ASP A 50 -5.02 0.20 20.51
C ASP A 50 -4.88 1.71 20.73
N GLN A 51 -3.89 2.35 20.12
CA GLN A 51 -3.69 3.80 20.20
C GLN A 51 -4.83 4.60 19.60
N VAL A 52 -5.40 4.16 18.48
CA VAL A 52 -6.59 4.80 17.88
C VAL A 52 -7.77 4.73 18.84
N LEU A 53 -8.02 3.57 19.45
CA LEU A 53 -9.12 3.37 20.41
C LEU A 53 -8.94 4.21 21.68
N ARG A 54 -7.72 4.29 22.23
CA ARG A 54 -7.42 5.13 23.40
C ARG A 54 -7.58 6.61 23.10
N ARG A 55 -7.13 7.08 21.93
CA ARG A 55 -7.33 8.46 21.48
C ARG A 55 -8.81 8.80 21.26
N ALA A 56 -9.65 7.80 21.00
CA ALA A 56 -11.10 7.94 20.94
C ALA A 56 -11.77 7.92 22.33
N GLY A 57 -11.01 7.76 23.42
CA GLY A 57 -11.50 7.81 24.80
C GLY A 57 -11.64 6.46 25.51
N ALA A 58 -11.15 5.36 24.94
CA ALA A 58 -11.16 4.07 25.63
C ALA A 58 -10.05 3.99 26.69
N ASP A 59 -10.42 3.80 27.96
CA ASP A 59 -9.44 3.67 29.06
C ASP A 59 -8.65 2.35 29.01
N ARG A 60 -9.32 1.26 28.63
CA ARG A 60 -8.74 -0.08 28.47
C ARG A 60 -9.18 -0.68 27.15
N VAL A 61 -8.27 -1.38 26.50
CA VAL A 61 -8.49 -1.99 25.19
C VAL A 61 -7.90 -3.39 25.22
N ASP A 62 -8.73 -4.38 24.91
CA ASP A 62 -8.30 -5.76 24.74
C ASP A 62 -7.69 -5.99 23.36
N GLU A 63 -6.77 -6.93 23.26
CA GLU A 63 -6.13 -7.29 21.98
C GLU A 63 -7.18 -7.75 20.94
N SER A 64 -8.24 -8.41 21.37
CA SER A 64 -9.36 -8.85 20.52
C SER A 64 -10.10 -7.67 19.89
N ALA A 65 -10.27 -6.56 20.64
CA ALA A 65 -10.88 -5.33 20.13
C ALA A 65 -9.99 -4.70 19.04
N SER A 66 -8.68 -4.61 19.28
CA SER A 66 -7.71 -4.13 18.28
C SER A 66 -7.71 -4.98 17.01
N LYS A 67 -7.78 -6.32 17.14
CA LYS A 67 -7.93 -7.25 16.01
C LYS A 67 -9.22 -7.01 15.24
N LYS A 68 -10.34 -6.82 15.94
CA LYS A 68 -11.65 -6.60 15.31
C LYS A 68 -11.70 -5.26 14.57
N LEU A 69 -11.17 -4.18 15.16
CA LEU A 69 -11.08 -2.88 14.51
C LEU A 69 -10.27 -2.97 13.22
N ARG A 70 -9.09 -3.62 13.25
CA ARG A 70 -8.28 -3.86 12.06
C ARG A 70 -9.09 -4.56 10.96
N SER A 71 -9.80 -5.64 11.29
CA SER A 71 -10.61 -6.38 10.32
C SER A 71 -11.64 -5.47 9.65
N ILE A 72 -12.40 -4.71 10.44
CA ILE A 72 -13.46 -3.82 9.92
C ILE A 72 -12.86 -2.75 9.00
N LEU A 73 -11.74 -2.14 9.39
CA LEU A 73 -11.08 -1.13 8.55
C LEU A 73 -10.58 -1.71 7.23
N LEU A 74 -10.04 -2.92 7.24
CA LEU A 74 -9.58 -3.58 6.02
C LEU A 74 -10.74 -3.99 5.11
N ASP A 75 -11.82 -4.53 5.69
CA ASP A 75 -13.02 -4.88 4.93
C ASP A 75 -13.60 -3.63 4.24
N ASN A 76 -13.61 -2.48 4.92
CA ASN A 76 -14.08 -1.22 4.34
C ASN A 76 -13.09 -0.64 3.30
N ALA A 77 -11.80 -0.94 3.41
CA ALA A 77 -10.77 -0.43 2.51
C ALA A 77 -10.58 -1.27 1.24
N ASP A 78 -11.05 -2.51 1.20
CA ASP A 78 -10.79 -3.47 0.12
C ASP A 78 -11.21 -2.91 -1.26
N ASP A 79 -12.44 -2.40 -1.35
CA ASP A 79 -12.98 -1.80 -2.57
C ASP A 79 -12.23 -0.53 -2.98
N LEU A 80 -11.83 0.29 -2.01
CA LEU A 80 -11.04 1.51 -2.25
C LEU A 80 -9.67 1.17 -2.85
N VAL A 81 -8.98 0.20 -2.26
CA VAL A 81 -7.65 -0.26 -2.70
C VAL A 81 -7.75 -0.89 -4.10
N PHE A 82 -8.77 -1.73 -4.34
CA PHE A 82 -8.98 -2.33 -5.65
C PHE A 82 -9.16 -1.27 -6.75
N ARG A 83 -10.00 -0.26 -6.50
CA ARG A 83 -10.21 0.85 -7.45
C ARG A 83 -8.94 1.67 -7.67
N ALA A 84 -8.22 2.00 -6.60
CA ALA A 84 -6.95 2.72 -6.72
C ALA A 84 -5.92 1.95 -7.54
N LYS A 85 -5.86 0.62 -7.40
CA LYS A 85 -5.02 -0.26 -8.23
C LYS A 85 -5.43 -0.20 -9.70
N ILE A 86 -6.73 -0.21 -10.01
CA ILE A 86 -7.22 -0.09 -11.39
C ILE A 86 -6.83 1.27 -11.98
N LEU A 87 -7.02 2.36 -11.24
CA LEU A 87 -6.68 3.71 -11.68
C LEU A 87 -5.19 3.85 -12.01
N ALA A 88 -4.31 3.32 -11.16
CA ALA A 88 -2.88 3.29 -11.44
C ALA A 88 -2.58 2.52 -12.75
N ARG A 89 -3.15 1.32 -12.90
CA ARG A 89 -2.96 0.46 -14.07
C ARG A 89 -3.48 1.05 -15.37
N HIS A 90 -4.59 1.81 -15.34
CA HIS A 90 -5.13 2.47 -16.53
C HIS A 90 -4.11 3.44 -17.15
N THR A 91 -3.25 4.02 -16.32
CA THR A 91 -2.17 4.93 -16.76
C THR A 91 -0.84 4.21 -17.01
N GLY A 92 -0.84 2.88 -17.06
CA GLY A 92 0.37 2.06 -17.25
C GLY A 92 1.28 1.97 -16.01
N ARG A 93 0.89 2.55 -14.87
CA ARG A 93 1.67 2.51 -13.63
C ARG A 93 1.36 1.24 -12.84
N THR A 94 2.40 0.63 -12.29
CA THR A 94 2.30 -0.46 -11.31
C THR A 94 2.24 0.07 -9.88
N THR A 95 2.72 1.29 -9.65
CA THR A 95 2.72 1.98 -8.36
C THR A 95 1.41 2.72 -8.11
N VAL A 96 0.74 2.39 -7.01
CA VAL A 96 -0.44 3.13 -6.51
C VAL A 96 0.03 4.38 -5.78
N THR A 97 -0.48 5.55 -6.18
CA THR A 97 -0.12 6.85 -5.60
C THR A 97 -1.23 7.41 -4.72
N ALA A 98 -0.91 8.45 -3.94
CA ALA A 98 -1.91 9.15 -3.13
C ALA A 98 -3.05 9.75 -3.99
N ALA A 99 -2.77 10.14 -5.23
CA ALA A 99 -3.79 10.63 -6.16
C ALA A 99 -4.80 9.54 -6.54
N ASP A 100 -4.32 8.31 -6.76
CA ASP A 100 -5.18 7.17 -7.10
C ASP A 100 -6.13 6.81 -5.93
N ILE A 101 -5.64 6.88 -4.69
CA ILE A 101 -6.46 6.67 -3.48
C ILE A 101 -7.53 7.75 -3.33
N LYS A 102 -7.16 9.03 -3.51
CA LYS A 102 -8.11 10.14 -3.43
C LYS A 102 -9.20 10.04 -4.50
N LEU A 103 -8.81 9.70 -5.73
CA LEU A 103 -9.75 9.56 -6.83
C LEU A 103 -10.66 8.34 -6.64
N ALA A 104 -10.12 7.21 -6.17
CA ALA A 104 -10.90 6.02 -5.85
C ALA A 104 -11.97 6.31 -4.79
N LYS A 105 -11.65 7.09 -3.75
CA LYS A 105 -12.60 7.50 -2.71
C LYS A 105 -13.74 8.34 -3.31
N LYS A 106 -13.41 9.32 -4.14
CA LYS A 106 -14.41 10.18 -4.80
C LYS A 106 -15.36 9.40 -5.71
N GLN A 107 -14.90 8.29 -6.29
CA GLN A 107 -15.75 7.41 -7.12
C GLN A 107 -16.61 6.44 -6.30
N SER A 108 -16.41 6.33 -4.99
CA SER A 108 -17.15 5.44 -4.09
C SER A 108 -18.20 6.14 -3.21
N GLU A 109 -18.25 7.46 -3.25
CA GLU A 109 -19.30 8.31 -2.65
C GLU A 109 -20.48 8.47 -3.62
#